data_AF-A0A1F7ZXV7-F1
#
_entry.id   AF-A0A1F7ZXV7-F1
#
_cell.length_a   1.000
_cell.length_b   1.000
_cell.length_c   1.000
_cell.angle_alpha   90.00
_cell.angle_beta   90.00
_cell.angle_gamma   90.00
#
_symmetry.space_group_name_H-M   'P 1'
#
loop_
_entity.id
_entity.type
_entity.pdbx_description
1 polymer ?
#
loop_
_entity_poly.entity_id
_entity_poly.type
_entity_poly.pdbx_seq_one_letter_code
_entity_poly.pdbx_strand_id
1 'polypeptide(L)'
;MSGFPTLKPAFTVRVNIDAPLAVGSASRSNPLQVVPMTGGTVKGDSGFSPALDAEFVGVGNDYIHADADGKHLRLSAHAVLKTKDDALLYLNYTGVLTLTPSEQAVFAGTAPEGSTPFGNLCKYITGLSMPEPSLTTGDERYKDLENRVFVGQGRFNIESGKPVVEYRVSQVLHG
;
A
#
# COMPACT_ATOMS: atom_id res chain seq x y z
N MET A 1 30.13 11.56 7.33
CA MET A 1 28.74 11.10 7.08
C MET A 1 28.81 9.70 6.50
N SER A 2 27.88 8.81 6.85
CA SER A 2 27.91 7.39 6.48
C SER A 2 27.47 7.09 5.05
N GLY A 3 26.99 8.10 4.29
CA GLY A 3 26.60 7.96 2.88
C GLY A 3 25.32 7.14 2.65
N PHE A 4 24.51 6.92 3.69
CA PHE A 4 23.25 6.19 3.59
C PHE A 4 22.08 7.16 3.30
N PRO A 5 21.10 6.77 2.47
CA PRO A 5 19.88 7.56 2.26
C PRO A 5 19.15 7.88 3.56
N THR A 6 18.39 8.97 3.55
CA THR A 6 17.50 9.37 4.66
C THR A 6 16.03 9.31 4.26
N LEU A 7 15.12 9.30 5.24
CA LEU A 7 13.68 9.25 5.00
C LEU A 7 13.01 10.54 5.48
N LYS A 8 12.15 11.11 4.65
CA LYS A 8 11.28 12.24 4.99
C LYS A 8 9.82 11.82 4.89
N PRO A 9 8.96 12.09 5.89
CA PRO A 9 7.52 11.84 5.79
C PRO A 9 6.92 12.47 4.52
N ALA A 10 6.07 11.71 3.83
CA ALA A 10 5.48 12.12 2.55
C ALA A 10 3.96 12.16 2.61
N PHE A 11 3.31 11.01 2.82
CA PHE A 11 1.85 10.94 2.85
C PHE A 11 1.36 9.70 3.63
N THR A 12 0.09 9.71 4.01
CA THR A 12 -0.61 8.58 4.61
C THR A 12 -1.66 8.05 3.64
N VAL A 13 -1.66 6.73 3.45
CA VAL A 13 -2.68 6.03 2.65
C VAL A 13 -3.59 5.29 3.63
N ARG A 14 -4.90 5.43 3.47
CA ARG A 14 -5.90 4.58 4.13
C ARG A 14 -6.75 3.91 3.08
N VAL A 15 -6.89 2.60 3.14
CA VAL A 15 -7.58 1.80 2.12
C VAL A 15 -8.67 0.97 2.79
N ASN A 16 -9.88 1.08 2.29
CA ASN A 16 -10.97 0.17 2.62
C ASN A 16 -10.85 -1.05 1.72
N ILE A 17 -10.87 -2.24 2.32
CA ILE A 17 -10.75 -3.50 1.59
C ILE A 17 -11.95 -4.42 1.86
N ASP A 18 -12.30 -5.21 0.85
CA ASP A 18 -13.28 -6.28 0.99
C ASP A 18 -12.60 -7.64 1.29
N ALA A 19 -13.42 -8.67 1.49
CA ALA A 19 -12.93 -10.03 1.70
C ALA A 19 -12.08 -10.52 0.51
N PRO A 20 -11.00 -11.28 0.77
CA PRO A 20 -10.15 -11.83 -0.29
C PRO A 20 -10.91 -12.84 -1.17
N LEU A 21 -10.72 -12.72 -2.48
CA LEU A 21 -11.16 -13.70 -3.47
C LEU A 21 -10.06 -14.75 -3.65
N ALA A 22 -10.33 -15.98 -3.24
CA ALA A 22 -9.37 -17.09 -3.36
C ALA A 22 -9.32 -17.63 -4.80
N VAL A 23 -8.29 -17.23 -5.57
CA VAL A 23 -8.07 -17.72 -6.94
C VAL A 23 -7.41 -19.11 -6.93
N GLY A 24 -6.51 -19.35 -5.98
CA GLY A 24 -5.81 -20.63 -5.84
C GLY A 24 -4.53 -20.72 -6.68
N SER A 25 -4.09 -21.95 -6.97
CA SER A 25 -2.69 -22.21 -7.32
C SER A 25 -2.50 -23.39 -8.30
N ALA A 26 -3.48 -23.69 -9.15
CA ALA A 26 -3.50 -24.94 -9.93
C ALA A 26 -2.20 -25.23 -10.74
N SER A 27 -1.54 -24.21 -11.28
CA SER A 27 -0.27 -24.35 -12.02
C SER A 27 0.95 -23.80 -11.30
N ARG A 28 0.78 -23.11 -10.18
CA ARG A 28 1.85 -22.45 -9.41
C ARG A 28 1.73 -22.89 -7.97
N SER A 29 2.78 -23.38 -7.33
CA SER A 29 2.73 -23.81 -5.91
C SER A 29 2.58 -22.66 -4.90
N ASN A 30 2.16 -21.47 -5.36
CA ASN A 30 1.94 -20.25 -4.60
C ASN A 30 0.50 -19.78 -4.87
N PRO A 31 -0.43 -19.93 -3.91
CA PRO A 31 -1.81 -19.48 -4.06
C PRO A 31 -1.94 -17.96 -4.21
N LEU A 32 -2.74 -17.56 -5.20
CA LEU A 32 -3.16 -16.18 -5.41
C LEU A 32 -4.47 -15.90 -4.66
N GLN A 33 -4.48 -14.81 -3.91
CA GLN A 33 -5.66 -14.14 -3.38
C GLN A 33 -5.76 -12.74 -3.97
N VAL A 34 -6.96 -12.32 -4.35
CA VAL A 34 -7.20 -10.96 -4.85
C VAL A 34 -8.06 -10.22 -3.84
N VAL A 35 -7.54 -9.11 -3.30
CA VAL A 35 -8.23 -8.28 -2.32
C VAL A 35 -8.74 -7.01 -3.01
N PRO A 36 -10.06 -6.82 -3.13
CA PRO A 36 -10.61 -5.58 -3.69
C PRO A 36 -10.35 -4.39 -2.76
N MET A 37 -9.83 -3.30 -3.32
CA MET A 37 -9.68 -2.00 -2.67
C MET A 37 -10.85 -1.11 -3.07
N THR A 38 -11.86 -1.02 -2.21
CA THR A 38 -13.18 -0.44 -2.52
C THR A 38 -13.29 1.06 -2.27
N GLY A 39 -12.27 1.64 -1.64
CA GLY A 39 -12.21 3.06 -1.37
C GLY A 39 -11.01 3.41 -0.49
N GLY A 40 -10.91 4.67 -0.11
CA GLY A 40 -9.81 5.13 0.72
C GLY A 40 -9.41 6.56 0.44
N THR A 41 -8.38 7.00 1.15
CA THR A 41 -7.83 8.36 1.03
C THR A 41 -6.31 8.32 1.01
N VAL A 42 -5.71 9.29 0.31
CA VAL A 42 -4.29 9.60 0.39
C VAL A 42 -4.13 11.05 0.81
N LYS A 43 -3.42 11.28 1.91
CA LYS A 43 -3.20 12.61 2.49
C LYS A 43 -1.73 12.90 2.68
N GLY A 44 -1.25 13.98 2.07
CA GLY A 44 0.09 14.53 2.21
C GLY A 44 0.38 14.95 3.64
N ASP A 45 1.62 14.74 4.05
CA ASP A 45 2.16 15.34 5.26
C ASP A 45 2.33 16.86 5.04
N SER A 46 2.19 17.64 6.11
CA SER A 46 2.33 19.10 6.09
C SER A 46 3.62 19.63 5.45
N GLY A 47 4.72 18.87 5.53
CA GLY A 47 6.02 19.23 4.95
C GLY A 47 6.28 18.66 3.56
N PHE A 48 5.32 17.95 2.97
CA PHE A 48 5.46 17.29 1.67
C PHE A 48 4.90 18.14 0.54
N SER A 49 5.59 18.10 -0.61
CA SER A 49 5.17 18.78 -1.84
C SER A 49 5.41 17.84 -3.02
N PRO A 50 4.50 17.74 -4.02
CA PRO A 50 3.23 18.48 -4.11
C PRO A 50 2.24 18.11 -3.01
N ALA A 51 1.36 19.04 -2.67
CA ALA A 51 0.29 18.79 -1.72
C ALA A 51 -0.63 17.70 -2.27
N LEU A 52 -0.83 16.64 -1.50
CA LEU A 52 -1.58 15.46 -1.93
C LEU A 52 -2.85 15.34 -1.07
N ASP A 53 -4.01 15.46 -1.68
CA ASP A 53 -5.30 15.17 -1.04
C ASP A 53 -6.16 14.49 -2.09
N ALA A 54 -6.29 13.17 -1.96
CA ALA A 54 -6.89 12.32 -2.98
C ALA A 54 -7.73 11.21 -2.37
N GLU A 55 -8.67 10.72 -3.17
CA GLU A 55 -9.56 9.61 -2.83
C GLU A 55 -9.40 8.51 -3.87
N PHE A 56 -9.59 7.26 -3.45
CA PHE A 56 -9.61 6.14 -4.38
C PHE A 56 -10.86 6.23 -5.27
N VAL A 57 -10.70 6.01 -6.57
CA VAL A 57 -11.80 5.99 -7.54
C VAL A 57 -11.85 4.65 -8.27
N GLY A 58 -13.05 4.11 -8.44
CA GLY A 58 -13.26 2.76 -8.92
C GLY A 58 -12.83 1.70 -7.89
N VAL A 59 -12.62 0.47 -8.36
CA VAL A 59 -12.15 -0.65 -7.52
C VAL A 59 -10.74 -1.00 -7.95
N GLY A 60 -9.79 -0.78 -7.05
CA GLY A 60 -8.42 -1.30 -7.19
C GLY A 60 -8.31 -2.74 -6.68
N ASN A 61 -7.17 -3.40 -6.89
CA ASN A 61 -6.95 -4.74 -6.37
C ASN A 61 -5.52 -4.92 -5.87
N ASP A 62 -5.36 -5.66 -4.77
CA ASP A 62 -4.09 -6.23 -4.33
C ASP A 62 -4.03 -7.71 -4.70
N TYR A 63 -3.02 -8.08 -5.49
CA TYR A 63 -2.77 -9.44 -5.94
C TYR A 63 -1.75 -10.09 -5.01
N ILE A 64 -2.25 -10.81 -4.03
CA ILE A 64 -1.49 -11.34 -2.91
C ILE A 64 -1.11 -12.78 -3.16
N HIS A 65 0.19 -13.04 -3.11
CA HIS A 65 0.77 -14.37 -3.28
C HIS A 65 1.34 -14.86 -1.95
N ALA A 66 0.94 -16.04 -1.49
CA ALA A 66 1.49 -16.63 -0.27
C ALA A 66 2.80 -17.36 -0.54
N ASP A 67 3.84 -17.06 0.24
CA ASP A 67 5.09 -17.80 0.18
C ASP A 67 4.89 -19.24 0.71
N ALA A 68 5.71 -20.17 0.20
CA ALA A 68 5.66 -21.57 0.59
C ALA A 68 5.97 -21.83 2.07
N ASP A 69 6.57 -20.85 2.77
CA ASP A 69 6.84 -20.94 4.21
C ASP A 69 5.60 -20.67 5.08
N GLY A 70 4.51 -20.18 4.49
CA GLY A 70 3.28 -19.80 5.19
C GLY A 70 3.43 -18.60 6.14
N LYS A 71 4.56 -17.88 6.07
CA LYS A 71 4.90 -16.76 6.97
C LYS A 71 4.88 -15.42 6.27
N HIS A 72 5.00 -15.40 4.95
CA HIS A 72 5.07 -14.16 4.19
C HIS A 72 4.04 -14.12 3.07
N LEU A 73 3.48 -12.93 2.83
CA LEU A 73 2.67 -12.62 1.68
C LEU A 73 3.38 -11.59 0.80
N ARG A 74 3.30 -11.75 -0.51
CA ARG A 74 3.83 -10.84 -1.52
C ARG A 74 2.68 -10.03 -2.11
N LEU A 75 2.71 -8.73 -1.84
CA LEU A 75 1.69 -7.76 -2.26
C LEU A 75 2.03 -7.21 -3.64
N SER A 76 0.99 -6.95 -4.44
CA SER A 76 1.07 -6.27 -5.73
C SER A 76 -0.23 -5.53 -5.92
N ALA A 77 -0.29 -4.30 -5.46
CA ALA A 77 -1.50 -3.51 -5.42
C ALA A 77 -1.53 -2.46 -6.52
N HIS A 78 -2.73 -2.26 -7.07
CA HIS A 78 -3.00 -1.34 -8.18
C HIS A 78 -4.30 -0.60 -7.91
N ALA A 79 -4.25 0.73 -7.90
CA ALA A 79 -5.40 1.60 -7.67
C ALA A 79 -5.33 2.85 -8.54
N VAL A 80 -6.47 3.51 -8.70
CA VAL A 80 -6.55 4.85 -9.27
C VAL A 80 -7.03 5.80 -8.17
N LEU A 81 -6.37 6.93 -8.06
CA LEU A 81 -6.69 8.00 -7.14
C LEU A 81 -7.17 9.22 -7.93
N LYS A 82 -8.11 9.96 -7.37
CA LYS A 82 -8.52 11.26 -7.85
C LYS A 82 -8.22 12.31 -6.80
N THR A 83 -7.45 13.31 -7.16
CA THR A 83 -7.12 14.43 -6.27
C THR A 83 -8.29 15.41 -6.17
N LYS A 84 -8.32 16.24 -5.13
CA LYS A 84 -9.34 17.29 -4.96
C LYS A 84 -9.32 18.35 -6.05
N ASP A 85 -8.21 18.51 -6.74
CA ASP A 85 -8.03 19.40 -7.88
C ASP A 85 -8.11 18.64 -9.23
N ASP A 86 -8.86 17.53 -9.22
CA ASP A 86 -9.33 16.72 -10.35
C ASP A 86 -8.26 15.99 -11.18
N ALA A 87 -7.02 15.88 -10.69
CA ALA A 87 -5.99 15.05 -11.32
C ALA A 87 -6.21 13.56 -11.01
N LEU A 88 -5.86 12.70 -11.97
CA LEU A 88 -5.82 11.24 -11.78
C LEU A 88 -4.38 10.78 -11.55
N LEU A 89 -4.21 9.94 -10.54
CA LEU A 89 -2.94 9.28 -10.21
C LEU A 89 -3.15 7.78 -10.22
N TYR A 90 -2.35 7.06 -10.98
CA TYR A 90 -2.27 5.61 -10.85
C TYR A 90 -1.29 5.27 -9.73
N LEU A 91 -1.77 4.60 -8.68
CA LEU A 91 -0.96 4.10 -7.58
C LEU A 91 -0.68 2.62 -7.79
N ASN A 92 0.59 2.26 -7.84
CA ASN A 92 1.02 0.88 -7.68
C ASN A 92 2.01 0.75 -6.50
N TYR A 93 1.94 -0.37 -5.81
CA TYR A 93 2.97 -0.74 -4.86
C TYR A 93 3.15 -2.26 -4.80
N THR A 94 4.38 -2.66 -4.51
CA THR A 94 4.69 -4.04 -4.11
C THR A 94 5.17 -4.03 -2.68
N GLY A 95 5.07 -5.18 -2.01
CA GLY A 95 5.43 -5.28 -0.62
C GLY A 95 5.54 -6.70 -0.10
N VAL A 96 6.07 -6.81 1.10
CA VAL A 96 6.14 -8.06 1.85
C VAL A 96 5.45 -7.87 3.18
N LEU A 97 4.42 -8.66 3.42
CA LEU A 97 3.71 -8.73 4.69
C LEU A 97 4.18 -9.96 5.45
N THR A 98 4.54 -9.77 6.72
CA THR A 98 4.85 -10.89 7.61
C THR A 98 3.59 -11.27 8.38
N LEU A 99 3.19 -12.53 8.28
CA LEU A 99 2.02 -13.08 8.97
C LEU A 99 2.35 -13.33 10.44
N THR A 100 2.07 -12.34 11.28
CA THR A 100 2.00 -12.53 12.74
C THR A 100 0.61 -13.06 13.13
N PRO A 101 0.41 -13.53 14.37
CA PRO A 101 -0.91 -13.95 14.85
C PRO A 101 -1.98 -12.85 14.70
N SER A 102 -1.61 -11.59 14.88
CA SER A 102 -2.52 -10.45 14.69
C SER A 102 -2.96 -10.33 13.23
N GLU A 103 -2.03 -10.46 12.29
CA GLU A 103 -2.33 -10.33 10.85
C GLU A 103 -3.16 -11.51 10.36
N GLN A 104 -2.86 -12.72 10.84
CA GLN A 104 -3.66 -13.91 10.56
C GLN A 104 -5.11 -13.75 11.06
N ALA A 105 -5.30 -13.17 12.25
CA ALA A 105 -6.64 -12.90 12.77
C ALA A 105 -7.42 -11.89 11.91
N VAL A 106 -6.73 -10.89 11.33
CA VAL A 106 -7.36 -9.94 10.39
C VAL A 106 -7.87 -10.67 9.15
N PHE A 107 -7.03 -11.49 8.52
CA PHE A 107 -7.42 -12.25 7.32
C PHE A 107 -8.49 -13.32 7.62
N ALA A 108 -8.52 -13.87 8.83
CA ALA A 108 -9.55 -14.80 9.28
C ALA A 108 -10.88 -14.11 9.67
N GLY A 109 -10.92 -12.76 9.73
CA GLY A 109 -12.10 -12.02 10.19
C GLY A 109 -12.39 -12.16 11.69
N THR A 110 -11.38 -12.55 12.48
CA THR A 110 -11.50 -12.78 13.93
C THR A 110 -10.74 -11.76 14.76
N ALA A 111 -10.11 -10.77 14.13
CA ALA A 111 -9.38 -9.72 14.84
C ALA A 111 -10.35 -8.83 15.65
N PRO A 112 -9.99 -8.44 16.89
CA PRO A 112 -10.76 -7.49 17.67
C PRO A 112 -10.68 -6.08 17.08
N GLU A 113 -11.58 -5.18 17.50
CA GLU A 113 -11.46 -3.76 17.18
C GLU A 113 -10.13 -3.17 17.66
N GLY A 114 -9.58 -2.23 16.88
CA GLY A 114 -8.31 -1.57 17.18
C GLY A 114 -7.28 -1.71 16.06
N SER A 115 -6.02 -1.41 16.37
CA SER A 115 -4.93 -1.37 15.38
C SER A 115 -3.90 -2.47 15.63
N THR A 116 -3.41 -3.10 14.57
CA THR A 116 -2.17 -3.89 14.64
C THR A 116 -0.94 -2.98 14.75
N PRO A 117 0.18 -3.46 15.30
CA PRO A 117 1.43 -2.70 15.33
C PRO A 117 1.93 -2.34 13.93
N PHE A 118 2.58 -1.18 13.79
CA PHE A 118 3.29 -0.85 12.56
C PHE A 118 4.51 -1.75 12.35
N GLY A 119 4.86 -1.97 11.08
CA GLY A 119 6.11 -2.62 10.68
C GLY A 119 5.99 -4.11 10.36
N ASN A 120 4.84 -4.73 10.66
CA ASN A 120 4.56 -6.11 10.25
C ASN A 120 3.94 -6.19 8.85
N LEU A 121 3.15 -5.17 8.49
CA LEU A 121 2.72 -4.95 7.13
C LEU A 121 3.75 -4.13 6.38
N CYS A 122 4.29 -4.71 5.32
CA CYS A 122 5.06 -3.99 4.31
C CYS A 122 6.32 -3.33 4.89
N LYS A 123 7.44 -4.07 4.88
CA LYS A 123 8.77 -3.49 5.20
C LYS A 123 9.29 -2.58 4.08
N TYR A 124 8.66 -2.65 2.90
CA TYR A 124 9.02 -1.93 1.70
C TYR A 124 7.72 -1.62 0.94
N ILE A 125 7.26 -0.37 0.94
CA ILE A 125 6.69 0.17 -0.31
C ILE A 125 7.93 0.38 -1.16
N THR A 126 8.45 -0.65 -1.82
CA THR A 126 9.58 -0.46 -2.71
C THR A 126 9.04 0.23 -3.94
N GLY A 127 9.69 1.33 -4.36
CA GLY A 127 9.63 1.69 -5.76
C GLY A 127 9.90 0.43 -6.60
N LEU A 128 8.93 0.08 -7.44
CA LEU A 128 9.18 -0.22 -8.86
C LEU A 128 10.45 -1.00 -9.14
N SER A 129 10.34 -2.32 -9.15
CA SER A 129 11.17 -3.08 -10.07
C SER A 129 10.36 -3.29 -11.35
N MET A 130 10.83 -2.65 -12.44
CA MET A 130 10.37 -2.69 -13.85
C MET A 130 9.27 -1.68 -14.25
N PRO A 131 9.27 -1.21 -15.52
CA PRO A 131 9.71 0.12 -15.96
C PRO A 131 8.78 1.32 -15.64
N GLU A 132 7.67 1.13 -14.92
CA GLU A 132 6.71 2.22 -14.70
C GLU A 132 6.88 2.92 -13.35
N PRO A 133 6.57 4.22 -13.22
CA PRO A 133 6.52 4.93 -11.93
C PRO A 133 5.45 4.38 -10.96
N SER A 134 5.64 4.54 -9.64
CA SER A 134 4.72 4.05 -8.58
C SER A 134 3.49 4.93 -8.47
N LEU A 135 3.65 6.16 -8.90
CA LEU A 135 2.61 7.15 -9.07
C LEU A 135 2.75 7.65 -10.50
N THR A 136 1.86 7.24 -11.40
CA THR A 136 1.87 7.71 -12.80
C THR A 136 0.73 8.68 -13.01
N THR A 137 0.99 9.77 -13.72
CA THR A 137 -0.02 10.80 -13.99
C THR A 137 0.22 11.51 -15.32
N GLY A 138 -0.89 11.94 -15.93
CA GLY A 138 -0.86 12.85 -17.07
C GLY A 138 -0.83 14.33 -16.67
N ASP A 139 -0.88 14.64 -15.37
CA ASP A 139 -0.99 16.02 -14.88
C ASP A 139 0.38 16.57 -14.43
N GLU A 140 0.83 17.66 -15.06
CA GLU A 140 2.12 18.31 -14.79
C GLU A 140 2.31 18.69 -13.31
N ARG A 141 1.24 19.02 -12.58
CA ARG A 141 1.31 19.39 -11.15
C ARG A 141 1.89 18.27 -10.28
N TYR A 142 1.71 17.03 -10.72
CA TYR A 142 2.07 15.83 -9.98
C TYR A 142 3.20 15.05 -10.66
N LYS A 143 3.71 15.51 -11.80
CA LYS A 143 4.69 14.79 -12.62
C LYS A 143 5.98 14.47 -11.87
N ASP A 144 6.38 15.34 -10.95
CA ASP A 144 7.59 15.11 -10.14
C ASP A 144 7.48 13.90 -9.20
N LEU A 145 6.26 13.44 -8.87
CA LEU A 145 6.06 12.22 -8.07
C LEU A 145 6.55 10.96 -8.79
N GLU A 146 6.56 10.95 -10.13
CA GLU A 146 7.06 9.84 -10.95
C GLU A 146 8.57 9.61 -10.78
N ASN A 147 9.31 10.66 -10.41
CA ASN A 147 10.78 10.61 -10.31
C ASN A 147 11.29 10.39 -8.87
N ARG A 148 10.38 10.10 -7.94
CA ARG A 148 10.71 9.94 -6.51
C ARG A 148 10.59 8.49 -6.08
N VAL A 149 11.41 8.12 -5.10
CA VAL A 149 11.34 6.81 -4.44
C VAL A 149 10.65 6.98 -3.10
N PHE A 150 9.68 6.13 -2.84
CA PHE A 150 8.96 6.08 -1.58
C PHE A 150 9.22 4.75 -0.89
N VAL A 151 9.06 4.74 0.42
CA VAL A 151 8.99 3.55 1.28
C VAL A 151 7.92 3.78 2.34
N GLY A 152 7.26 2.73 2.79
CA GLY A 152 6.22 2.87 3.79
C GLY A 152 6.08 1.63 4.64
N GLN A 153 5.42 1.84 5.76
CA GLN A 153 5.09 0.82 6.74
C GLN A 153 3.58 0.82 6.94
N GLY A 154 3.00 -0.38 6.89
CA GLY A 154 1.58 -0.59 7.02
C GLY A 154 1.15 -1.03 8.41
N ARG A 155 -0.15 -0.96 8.66
CA ARG A 155 -0.89 -1.68 9.70
C ARG A 155 -2.34 -1.91 9.26
N PHE A 156 -3.03 -2.80 9.97
CA PHE A 156 -4.48 -2.94 9.86
C PHE A 156 -5.14 -2.19 11.02
N ASN A 157 -6.24 -1.50 10.71
CA ASN A 157 -7.18 -0.95 11.67
C ASN A 157 -8.51 -1.70 11.49
N ILE A 158 -9.01 -2.32 12.54
CA ILE A 158 -10.34 -2.91 12.56
C ILE A 158 -11.32 -1.84 13.05
N GLU A 159 -12.13 -1.34 12.12
CA GLU A 159 -13.08 -0.26 12.35
C GLU A 159 -14.49 -0.78 12.04
N SER A 160 -15.36 -0.81 13.06
CA SER A 160 -16.72 -1.34 12.93
C SER A 160 -16.76 -2.77 12.34
N GLY A 161 -15.82 -3.62 12.77
CA GLY A 161 -15.68 -5.00 12.29
C GLY A 161 -15.14 -5.15 10.86
N LYS A 162 -14.72 -4.06 10.20
CA LYS A 162 -14.13 -4.11 8.86
C LYS A 162 -12.64 -3.73 8.90
N PRO A 163 -11.78 -4.45 8.17
CA PRO A 163 -10.38 -4.08 8.06
C PRO A 163 -10.19 -2.85 7.15
N VAL A 164 -9.47 -1.87 7.67
CA VAL A 164 -8.93 -0.71 6.95
C VAL A 164 -7.41 -0.80 7.01
N VAL A 165 -6.76 -0.76 5.85
CA VAL A 165 -5.28 -0.77 5.78
C VAL A 165 -4.77 0.66 5.87
N GLU A 166 -3.79 0.93 6.73
CA GLU A 166 -3.15 2.23 6.83
C GLU A 166 -1.65 2.10 6.54
N TYR A 167 -1.14 2.92 5.64
CA TYR A 167 0.29 3.06 5.37
C TYR A 167 0.78 4.45 5.71
N ARG A 168 1.91 4.53 6.44
CA ARG A 168 2.70 5.75 6.57
C ARG A 168 3.85 5.70 5.57
N VAL A 169 3.86 6.63 4.64
CA VAL A 169 4.79 6.67 3.50
C VAL A 169 5.78 7.81 3.67
N SER A 170 7.04 7.50 3.43
CA SER A 170 8.17 8.42 3.44
C SER A 170 8.84 8.44 2.06
N GLN A 171 9.32 9.60 1.65
CA GLN A 171 10.21 9.77 0.52
C GLN A 171 11.64 9.41 0.93
N VAL A 172 12.34 8.67 0.06
CA VAL A 172 13.78 8.44 0.17
C VAL A 172 14.53 9.65 -0.36
N LEU A 173 15.47 10.16 0.42
CA LEU A 173 16.32 11.29 0.09
C LEU A 173 17.78 10.87 0.02
N HIS A 174 18.56 11.59 -0.78
CA HIS A 174 20.02 11.46 -0.78
C HIS A 174 20.59 11.80 0.61
N GLY A 175 21.65 11.10 1.03
CA GLY A 175 22.29 11.25 2.34
C GLY A 175 23.71 11.80 2.29
#